data_AF-A0A090W1M9-F1
#
_entry.id   AF-A0A090W1M9-F1
#
_cell.length_a   1.000
_cell.length_b   1.000
_cell.length_c   1.000
_cell.angle_alpha   90.00
_cell.angle_beta   90.00
_cell.angle_gamma   90.00
#
_symmetry.space_group_name_H-M   'P 1'
#
loop_
_entity.id
_entity.type
_entity.pdbx_description
1 polymer ?
#
loop_
_entity_poly.entity_id
_entity_poly.type
_entity_poly.pdbx_seq_one_letter_code
_entity_poly.pdbx_strand_id
1 'polypeptide(L)'
;MTFKNGSKSYVVPGFYAADGDAAETSNDSGNVWQVRFTPDTIGEWTYSVSFKKGANIAVADTDSASSASSAGFMDGQEGTFTIEESDKTGIDNRAKGRLQYVGESYLQFTDSKKYFIKLGVDAPENLLAYTDFDVSTNALGFQKAWEPHARDFDDSATPYLWQDTKGKNLLAAINYLASEALNVFSFLTFNVDGDDRNIFPHLLKVPIEEYEAYAA
;
A
#
# COMPACT_ATOMS: atom_id res chain seq x y z
N MET A 1 -16.74 4.31 1.26
CA MET A 1 -17.31 4.46 -0.09
C MET A 1 -17.91 3.12 -0.52
N THR A 2 -19.08 3.13 -1.13
CA THR A 2 -19.76 1.89 -1.57
C THR A 2 -19.67 1.80 -3.09
N PHE A 3 -19.18 0.68 -3.62
CA PHE A 3 -19.08 0.38 -5.04
C PHE A 3 -20.02 -0.76 -5.42
N LYS A 4 -20.76 -0.65 -6.53
CA LYS A 4 -21.73 -1.66 -6.98
C LYS A 4 -21.60 -1.98 -8.47
N ASN A 5 -21.76 -3.26 -8.80
CA ASN A 5 -21.88 -3.78 -10.17
C ASN A 5 -22.78 -5.03 -10.13
N GLY A 6 -23.98 -4.95 -10.71
CA GLY A 6 -24.99 -6.02 -10.62
C GLY A 6 -25.33 -6.37 -9.17
N SER A 7 -25.08 -7.61 -8.77
CA SER A 7 -25.27 -8.10 -7.40
C SER A 7 -24.06 -7.89 -6.48
N LYS A 8 -22.90 -7.46 -7.02
CA LYS A 8 -21.70 -7.20 -6.22
C LYS A 8 -21.77 -5.83 -5.56
N SER A 9 -21.38 -5.78 -4.29
CA SER A 9 -21.31 -4.55 -3.50
C SER A 9 -20.11 -4.59 -2.56
N TYR A 10 -19.26 -3.57 -2.61
CA TYR A 10 -18.07 -3.44 -1.76
C TYR A 10 -18.11 -2.13 -0.99
N VAL A 11 -17.90 -2.19 0.31
CA VAL A 11 -17.67 -1.01 1.15
C VAL A 11 -16.16 -0.91 1.38
N VAL A 12 -15.56 0.15 0.85
CA VAL A 12 -14.11 0.39 0.91
C VAL A 12 -13.85 1.67 1.70
N PRO A 13 -13.01 1.64 2.75
CA PRO A 13 -12.64 2.83 3.50
C PRO A 13 -11.77 3.76 2.64
N GLY A 14 -11.98 5.06 2.79
CA GLY A 14 -11.08 6.08 2.25
C GLY A 14 -10.06 6.53 3.28
N PHE A 15 -9.08 7.29 2.83
CA PHE A 15 -8.03 7.86 3.67
C PHE A 15 -7.74 9.30 3.24
N TYR A 16 -7.25 10.09 4.20
CA TYR A 16 -6.71 11.42 3.93
C TYR A 16 -5.34 11.28 3.27
N ALA A 17 -5.11 12.01 2.19
CA ALA A 17 -3.94 11.85 1.34
C ALA A 17 -3.13 13.15 1.19
N ALA A 18 -3.24 14.08 2.15
CA ALA A 18 -2.60 15.40 2.10
C ALA A 18 -2.94 16.15 0.80
N ASP A 19 -1.96 16.33 -0.09
CA ASP A 19 -2.09 16.97 -1.40
C ASP A 19 -2.45 16.00 -2.54
N GLY A 20 -2.59 14.71 -2.25
CA GLY A 20 -2.91 13.65 -3.19
C GLY A 20 -1.69 12.98 -3.83
N ASP A 21 -0.49 13.52 -3.61
CA ASP A 21 0.78 13.06 -4.18
C ASP A 21 1.94 13.15 -3.17
N ALA A 22 1.63 12.95 -1.88
CA ALA A 22 2.59 13.07 -0.78
C ALA A 22 3.82 12.16 -0.91
N ALA A 23 3.72 11.07 -1.67
CA ALA A 23 4.86 10.20 -1.96
C ALA A 23 5.94 10.92 -2.79
N GLU A 24 5.54 11.85 -3.65
CA GLU A 24 6.44 12.68 -4.46
C GLU A 24 6.79 13.99 -3.74
N THR A 25 5.79 14.65 -3.16
CA THR A 25 5.95 16.03 -2.66
C THR A 25 6.46 16.11 -1.23
N SER A 26 6.43 15.01 -0.47
CA SER A 26 6.65 14.99 0.98
C SER A 26 5.70 15.89 1.78
N ASN A 27 4.59 16.37 1.19
CA ASN A 27 3.65 17.22 1.89
C ASN A 27 2.83 16.40 2.91
N ASP A 28 2.71 16.93 4.12
CA ASP A 28 1.93 16.35 5.22
C ASP A 28 0.55 17.01 5.40
N SER A 29 0.22 17.96 4.54
CA SER A 29 -1.00 18.76 4.61
C SER A 29 -1.63 19.00 3.24
N GLY A 30 -2.92 19.31 3.25
CA GLY A 30 -3.75 19.48 2.06
C GLY A 30 -5.21 19.15 2.34
N ASN A 31 -5.98 18.89 1.29
CA ASN A 31 -7.42 18.66 1.38
C ASN A 31 -7.90 17.48 0.51
N VAL A 32 -6.99 16.60 0.09
CA VAL A 32 -7.30 15.47 -0.76
C VAL A 32 -7.67 14.24 0.07
N TRP A 33 -8.75 13.60 -0.34
CA TRP A 33 -9.20 12.31 0.18
C TRP A 33 -9.23 11.30 -0.96
N GLN A 34 -8.75 10.10 -0.70
CA GLN A 34 -8.67 9.04 -1.70
C GLN A 34 -9.36 7.77 -1.22
N VAL A 35 -9.81 6.97 -2.18
CA VAL A 35 -10.16 5.56 -1.98
C VAL A 35 -9.40 4.75 -3.02
N ARG A 36 -8.91 3.57 -2.63
CA ARG A 36 -8.29 2.63 -3.56
C ARG A 36 -9.19 1.41 -3.68
N PHE A 37 -9.84 1.26 -4.83
CA PHE A 37 -10.75 0.16 -5.13
C PHE A 37 -10.18 -0.70 -6.26
N THR A 38 -10.12 -2.02 -6.03
CA THR A 38 -9.65 -3.00 -7.02
C THR A 38 -10.86 -3.83 -7.48
N PRO A 39 -11.55 -3.41 -8.56
CA PRO A 39 -12.71 -4.12 -9.08
C PRO A 39 -12.33 -5.52 -9.56
N ASP A 40 -13.27 -6.45 -9.46
CA ASP A 40 -13.10 -7.86 -9.83
C ASP A 40 -14.06 -8.30 -10.94
N THR A 41 -14.70 -7.34 -11.61
CA THR A 41 -15.56 -7.55 -12.78
C THR A 41 -15.42 -6.37 -13.73
N ILE A 42 -15.40 -6.68 -15.03
CA ILE A 42 -15.58 -5.71 -16.11
C ILE A 42 -16.99 -5.09 -16.09
N GLY A 43 -17.15 -3.99 -16.82
CA GLY A 43 -18.42 -3.30 -17.01
C GLY A 43 -18.60 -2.10 -16.10
N GLU A 44 -19.83 -1.58 -16.08
CA GLU A 44 -20.16 -0.35 -15.36
C GLU A 44 -20.27 -0.58 -13.85
N TRP A 45 -19.54 0.22 -13.10
CA TRP A 45 -19.62 0.33 -11.65
C TRP A 45 -20.25 1.65 -11.26
N THR A 46 -21.10 1.63 -10.25
CA THR A 46 -21.58 2.84 -9.58
C THR A 46 -20.91 2.98 -8.22
N TYR A 47 -20.77 4.21 -7.74
CA TYR A 47 -20.30 4.47 -6.39
C TYR A 47 -21.20 5.45 -5.65
N SER A 48 -21.20 5.34 -4.32
CA SER A 48 -21.71 6.37 -3.42
C SER A 48 -20.74 6.64 -2.26
N VAL A 49 -20.60 7.91 -1.92
CA VAL A 49 -19.67 8.38 -0.88
C VAL A 49 -20.40 8.54 0.45
N SER A 50 -19.80 7.99 1.50
CA SER A 50 -20.20 8.22 2.89
C SER A 50 -19.03 8.91 3.59
N PHE A 51 -19.14 10.22 3.80
CA PHE A 51 -18.11 11.05 4.43
C PHE A 51 -18.65 11.61 5.74
N LYS A 52 -18.13 11.07 6.84
CA LYS A 52 -18.71 11.23 8.18
C LYS A 52 -17.73 11.85 9.15
N LYS A 53 -18.26 12.53 10.17
CA LYS A 53 -17.51 13.11 11.29
C LYS A 53 -18.07 12.63 12.63
N GLY A 54 -17.18 12.48 13.60
CA GLY A 54 -17.51 12.07 14.96
C GLY A 54 -16.24 11.82 15.76
N ALA A 55 -16.40 11.65 17.07
CA ALA A 55 -15.30 11.20 17.93
C ALA A 55 -14.85 9.80 17.49
N ASN A 56 -13.53 9.60 17.36
CA ASN A 56 -12.92 8.33 16.96
C ASN A 56 -13.43 7.76 15.62
N ILE A 57 -13.96 8.59 14.72
CA ILE A 57 -14.61 8.13 13.48
C ILE A 57 -13.67 7.30 12.58
N ALA A 58 -12.36 7.55 12.64
CA ALA A 58 -11.35 6.82 11.86
C ALA A 58 -11.17 5.35 12.29
N VAL A 59 -11.59 5.00 13.51
CA VAL A 59 -11.46 3.64 14.08
C VAL A 59 -12.81 3.06 14.52
N ALA A 60 -13.92 3.73 14.16
CA ALA A 60 -15.25 3.25 14.45
C ALA A 60 -15.59 2.03 13.57
N ASP A 61 -16.39 1.10 14.10
CA ASP A 61 -16.97 0.05 13.27
C ASP A 61 -17.93 0.61 12.21
N THR A 62 -18.26 -0.21 11.23
CA THR A 62 -19.08 0.21 10.08
C THR A 62 -20.47 0.69 10.50
N ASP A 63 -21.08 0.06 11.50
CA ASP A 63 -22.43 0.40 11.95
C ASP A 63 -22.43 1.76 12.65
N SER A 64 -21.49 1.98 13.57
CA SER A 64 -21.27 3.25 14.27
C SER A 64 -20.95 4.37 13.29
N ALA A 65 -20.04 4.12 12.33
CA ALA A 65 -19.68 5.10 11.31
C ALA A 65 -20.87 5.45 10.40
N SER A 66 -21.75 4.50 10.10
CA SER A 66 -22.92 4.74 9.23
C SER A 66 -23.95 5.69 9.85
N SER A 67 -24.09 5.67 11.18
CA SER A 67 -25.00 6.53 11.93
C SER A 67 -24.41 7.90 12.30
N ALA A 68 -23.12 8.11 12.04
CA ALA A 68 -22.44 9.34 12.35
C ALA A 68 -22.94 10.52 11.49
N SER A 69 -22.67 11.73 11.97
CA SER A 69 -23.07 12.96 11.27
C SER A 69 -22.30 13.13 9.97
N SER A 70 -22.96 13.69 8.97
CA SER A 70 -22.32 14.09 7.72
C SER A 70 -21.16 15.05 7.98
N ALA A 71 -20.03 14.85 7.30
CA ALA A 71 -18.91 15.78 7.28
C ALA A 71 -19.05 16.84 6.17
N GLY A 72 -20.15 16.85 5.40
CA GLY A 72 -20.35 17.80 4.30
C GLY A 72 -19.53 17.42 3.08
N PHE A 73 -18.90 18.41 2.41
CA PHE A 73 -18.06 18.35 1.20
C PHE A 73 -18.41 17.32 0.12
N MET A 74 -18.24 16.03 0.39
CA MET A 74 -18.46 14.91 -0.53
C MET A 74 -19.44 13.84 -0.04
N ASP A 75 -20.02 13.98 1.15
CA ASP A 75 -21.00 13.02 1.67
C ASP A 75 -22.24 12.97 0.76
N GLY A 76 -22.65 11.76 0.37
CA GLY A 76 -23.76 11.53 -0.54
C GLY A 76 -23.44 11.76 -2.03
N GLN A 77 -22.21 12.09 -2.40
CA GLN A 77 -21.82 12.13 -3.82
C GLN A 77 -21.91 10.74 -4.44
N GLU A 78 -22.32 10.69 -5.70
CA GLU A 78 -22.46 9.47 -6.47
C GLU A 78 -21.82 9.65 -7.85
N GLY A 79 -21.52 8.53 -8.50
CA GLY A 79 -21.02 8.54 -9.86
C GLY A 79 -20.88 7.14 -10.44
N THR A 80 -20.42 7.08 -11.68
CA THR A 80 -20.21 5.83 -12.41
C THR A 80 -18.88 5.84 -13.13
N PHE A 81 -18.33 4.66 -13.34
CA PHE A 81 -17.14 4.43 -14.15
C PHE A 81 -17.20 3.03 -14.78
N THR A 82 -16.49 2.82 -15.88
CA THR A 82 -16.46 1.54 -16.58
C THR A 82 -15.10 0.88 -16.40
N ILE A 83 -15.12 -0.41 -16.10
CA ILE A 83 -13.93 -1.25 -16.04
C ILE A 83 -13.84 -2.06 -17.32
N GLU A 84 -12.72 -1.90 -18.02
CA GLU A 84 -12.41 -2.64 -19.25
C GLU A 84 -11.64 -3.92 -18.94
N GLU A 85 -11.46 -4.74 -19.97
CA GLU A 85 -10.59 -5.91 -19.90
C GLU A 85 -9.15 -5.50 -19.54
N SER A 86 -8.46 -6.36 -18.80
CA SER A 86 -7.06 -6.13 -18.43
C SER A 86 -6.17 -6.17 -19.67
N ASP A 87 -5.30 -5.16 -19.79
CA ASP A 87 -4.24 -5.08 -20.82
C ASP A 87 -2.95 -5.81 -20.39
N LYS A 88 -2.93 -6.41 -19.19
CA LYS A 88 -1.73 -7.01 -18.61
C LYS A 88 -1.48 -8.40 -19.18
N THR A 89 -0.21 -8.70 -19.44
CA THR A 89 0.21 -9.96 -20.07
C THR A 89 1.50 -10.51 -19.44
N GLY A 90 1.87 -11.74 -19.81
CA GLY A 90 3.17 -12.32 -19.50
C GLY A 90 3.42 -12.57 -18.01
N ILE A 91 4.55 -12.06 -17.51
CA ILE A 91 5.01 -12.30 -16.13
C ILE A 91 4.19 -11.52 -15.09
N ASP A 92 3.51 -10.45 -15.49
CA ASP A 92 2.67 -9.62 -14.63
C ASP A 92 1.59 -10.45 -13.94
N ASN A 93 1.55 -10.44 -12.61
CA ASN A 93 0.56 -11.20 -11.85
C ASN A 93 -0.88 -10.70 -12.10
N ARG A 94 -1.06 -9.45 -12.51
CA ARG A 94 -2.37 -8.90 -12.89
C ARG A 94 -2.96 -9.58 -14.13
N ALA A 95 -2.13 -10.23 -14.97
CA ALA A 95 -2.59 -11.03 -16.11
C ALA A 95 -3.15 -12.41 -15.70
N LYS A 96 -3.00 -12.81 -14.44
CA LYS A 96 -3.29 -14.18 -13.98
C LYS A 96 -4.56 -14.26 -13.14
N GLY A 97 -5.05 -13.12 -12.62
CA GLY A 97 -6.17 -13.04 -11.68
C GLY A 97 -5.72 -12.95 -10.23
N ARG A 98 -6.67 -12.88 -9.29
CA ARG A 98 -6.38 -12.85 -7.85
C ARG A 98 -5.88 -14.23 -7.38
N LEU A 99 -4.97 -14.27 -6.42
CA LEU A 99 -4.64 -15.52 -5.73
C LEU A 99 -5.75 -15.90 -4.75
N GLN A 100 -6.22 -17.15 -4.83
CA GLN A 100 -7.30 -17.66 -4.01
C GLN A 100 -6.90 -19.00 -3.36
N TYR A 101 -7.32 -19.20 -2.11
CA TYR A 101 -7.30 -20.51 -1.49
C TYR A 101 -8.45 -21.36 -2.02
N VAL A 102 -8.12 -22.51 -2.59
CA VAL A 102 -9.08 -23.39 -3.28
C VAL A 102 -9.35 -24.71 -2.53
N GLY A 103 -8.97 -24.79 -1.25
CA GLY A 103 -9.12 -26.01 -0.45
C GLY A 103 -7.99 -27.03 -0.63
N GLU A 104 -6.94 -26.67 -1.37
CA GLU A 104 -5.79 -27.52 -1.70
C GLU A 104 -4.49 -26.97 -1.07
N SER A 105 -3.37 -27.69 -1.22
CA SER A 105 -2.08 -27.30 -0.64
C SER A 105 -1.51 -25.96 -1.11
N TYR A 106 -1.86 -25.50 -2.32
CA TYR A 106 -1.34 -24.27 -2.91
C TYR A 106 -2.44 -23.28 -3.29
N LEU A 107 -2.11 -22.00 -3.26
CA LEU A 107 -2.99 -20.95 -3.80
C LEU A 107 -3.09 -21.09 -5.32
N GLN A 108 -4.23 -20.71 -5.89
CA GLN A 108 -4.47 -20.74 -7.33
C GLN A 108 -4.89 -19.35 -7.82
N PHE A 109 -4.38 -18.97 -8.99
CA PHE A 109 -4.81 -17.77 -9.68
C PHE A 109 -6.21 -17.93 -10.28
N THR A 110 -7.10 -16.95 -10.09
CA THR A 110 -8.51 -17.05 -10.50
C THR A 110 -8.72 -17.18 -12.00
N ASP A 111 -7.88 -16.57 -12.84
CA ASP A 111 -8.17 -16.46 -14.28
C ASP A 111 -7.36 -17.51 -15.04
N SER A 112 -6.05 -17.56 -14.80
CA SER A 112 -5.16 -18.53 -15.43
C SER A 112 -5.31 -19.96 -14.90
N LYS A 113 -5.94 -20.15 -13.73
CA LYS A 113 -6.06 -21.44 -13.00
C LYS A 113 -4.73 -22.11 -12.66
N LYS A 114 -3.61 -21.40 -12.80
CA LYS A 114 -2.29 -21.91 -12.41
C LYS A 114 -2.12 -21.84 -10.89
N TYR A 115 -1.50 -22.86 -10.32
CA TYR A 115 -1.07 -22.83 -8.92
C TYR A 115 0.12 -21.90 -8.73
N PHE A 116 0.19 -21.30 -7.55
CA PHE A 116 1.27 -20.40 -7.14
C PHE A 116 2.08 -21.03 -6.02
N ILE A 117 3.33 -21.36 -6.34
CA ILE A 117 4.31 -21.84 -5.36
C ILE A 117 5.09 -20.63 -4.88
N LYS A 118 4.96 -20.32 -3.59
CA LYS A 118 5.70 -19.24 -2.94
C LYS A 118 7.17 -19.64 -2.81
N LEU A 119 8.06 -18.83 -3.36
CA LEU A 119 9.51 -18.96 -3.21
C LEU A 119 10.11 -17.56 -3.06
N GLY A 120 10.74 -17.31 -1.92
CA GLY A 120 11.12 -15.96 -1.55
C GLY A 120 11.89 -15.88 -0.25
N VAL A 121 12.29 -14.66 0.08
CA VAL A 121 12.99 -14.35 1.33
C VAL A 121 12.00 -13.99 2.42
N ASP A 122 12.34 -14.39 3.65
CA ASP A 122 11.58 -14.02 4.85
C ASP A 122 12.28 -12.92 5.67
N ALA A 123 13.40 -12.39 5.15
CA ALA A 123 14.22 -11.40 5.82
C ALA A 123 14.99 -10.53 4.81
N PRO A 124 15.38 -9.30 5.21
CA PRO A 124 15.08 -8.69 6.49
C PRO A 124 13.64 -8.16 6.56
N GLU A 125 12.98 -8.41 7.69
CA GLU A 125 11.60 -7.96 7.95
C GLU A 125 11.48 -6.43 7.99
N ASN A 126 12.60 -5.74 8.27
CA ASN A 126 12.66 -4.28 8.38
C ASN A 126 12.86 -3.56 7.03
N LEU A 127 12.36 -4.15 5.92
CA LEU A 127 12.53 -3.64 4.55
C LEU A 127 12.25 -2.13 4.42
N LEU A 128 11.21 -1.66 5.11
CA LEU A 128 10.70 -0.29 5.05
C LEU A 128 11.40 0.71 5.99
N ALA A 129 12.34 0.27 6.82
CA ALA A 129 13.19 1.17 7.60
C ALA A 129 14.25 1.78 6.67
N TYR A 130 13.83 2.62 5.71
CA TYR A 130 14.64 3.04 4.57
C TYR A 130 14.92 4.55 4.57
N THR A 131 16.17 4.94 4.33
CA THR A 131 16.66 6.33 4.44
C THR A 131 15.95 7.32 3.53
N ASP A 132 15.42 6.89 2.38
CA ASP A 132 14.79 7.83 1.45
C ASP A 132 13.32 8.09 1.76
N PHE A 133 12.71 7.36 2.70
CA PHE A 133 11.37 7.68 3.17
C PHE A 133 11.40 8.89 4.11
N ASP A 134 10.37 9.70 4.00
CA ASP A 134 10.21 10.85 4.88
C ASP A 134 10.01 10.40 6.33
N VAL A 135 10.60 11.15 7.26
CA VAL A 135 10.50 10.89 8.70
C VAL A 135 10.97 9.47 9.08
N SER A 136 11.89 8.88 8.30
CA SER A 136 12.50 7.60 8.62
C SER A 136 13.48 7.71 9.79
N THR A 137 13.36 6.81 10.77
CA THR A 137 14.18 6.78 11.98
C THR A 137 15.29 5.73 11.87
N ASN A 138 16.29 5.84 12.74
CA ASN A 138 17.42 4.92 12.87
C ASN A 138 17.66 4.47 14.32
N ALA A 139 16.59 4.08 15.00
CA ALA A 139 16.66 3.38 16.28
C ALA A 139 17.58 2.14 16.14
N LEU A 140 18.47 1.98 17.12
CA LEU A 140 19.43 0.86 17.21
C LEU A 140 20.38 0.71 16.01
N GLY A 141 20.44 1.67 15.08
CA GLY A 141 21.30 1.61 13.90
C GLY A 141 20.82 0.65 12.80
N PHE A 142 19.51 0.35 12.74
CA PHE A 142 18.96 -0.65 11.81
C PHE A 142 18.37 -0.10 10.51
N GLN A 143 18.36 1.22 10.32
CA GLN A 143 17.94 1.87 9.08
C GLN A 143 18.79 1.39 7.90
N LYS A 144 18.15 1.22 6.75
CA LYS A 144 18.71 0.69 5.51
C LYS A 144 18.90 1.81 4.50
N ALA A 145 20.01 1.74 3.78
CA ALA A 145 20.24 2.51 2.54
C ALA A 145 20.27 1.62 1.29
N TRP A 146 20.22 0.29 1.46
CA TRP A 146 20.23 -0.72 0.39
C TRP A 146 21.39 -0.61 -0.62
N GLU A 147 22.48 0.08 -0.25
CA GLU A 147 23.64 0.36 -1.13
C GLU A 147 24.23 -0.85 -1.86
N PRO A 148 24.32 -2.06 -1.27
CA PRO A 148 24.86 -3.23 -1.98
C PRO A 148 24.10 -3.56 -3.28
N HIS A 149 22.81 -3.21 -3.32
CA HIS A 149 21.94 -3.43 -4.47
C HIS A 149 21.95 -2.30 -5.49
N ALA A 150 22.71 -1.22 -5.30
CA ALA A 150 22.75 -0.11 -6.27
C ALA A 150 23.08 -0.56 -7.71
N ARG A 151 23.84 -1.67 -7.85
CA ARG A 151 24.20 -2.31 -9.13
C ARG A 151 23.03 -3.01 -9.83
N ASP A 152 21.99 -3.38 -9.07
CA ASP A 152 20.84 -4.16 -9.53
C ASP A 152 19.70 -3.25 -10.04
N PHE A 153 19.94 -1.93 -10.08
CA PHE A 153 18.96 -0.98 -10.60
C PHE A 153 18.76 -1.21 -12.10
N ASP A 154 17.50 -1.27 -12.51
CA ASP A 154 17.08 -1.40 -13.90
C ASP A 154 16.31 -0.14 -14.29
N ASP A 155 16.62 0.43 -15.46
CA ASP A 155 16.02 1.68 -15.94
C ASP A 155 14.49 1.59 -16.13
N SER A 156 13.93 0.39 -16.26
CA SER A 156 12.48 0.20 -16.25
C SER A 156 11.82 0.60 -14.92
N ALA A 157 12.60 0.72 -13.84
CA ALA A 157 12.13 1.15 -12.54
C ALA A 157 12.14 2.69 -12.35
N THR A 158 12.71 3.46 -13.29
CA THR A 158 12.77 4.94 -13.23
C THR A 158 11.41 5.60 -12.97
N PRO A 159 10.27 5.16 -13.56
CA PRO A 159 8.97 5.75 -13.28
C PRO A 159 8.45 5.57 -11.85
N TYR A 160 9.12 4.76 -11.03
CA TYR A 160 8.76 4.49 -9.63
C TYR A 160 9.69 5.18 -8.62
N LEU A 161 10.71 5.90 -9.10
CA LEU A 161 11.46 6.82 -8.26
C LEU A 161 10.54 7.96 -7.82
N TRP A 162 10.78 8.46 -6.61
CA TRP A 162 10.18 9.71 -6.16
C TRP A 162 11.25 10.79 -6.00
N GLN A 163 10.87 12.05 -6.14
CA GLN A 163 11.80 13.20 -6.12
C GLN A 163 13.00 12.98 -7.06
N ASP A 164 12.70 12.43 -8.23
CA ASP A 164 13.61 12.02 -9.32
C ASP A 164 14.71 11.00 -8.97
N THR A 165 15.04 10.81 -7.69
CA THR A 165 16.26 10.10 -7.27
C THR A 165 16.05 9.14 -6.11
N LYS A 166 15.01 9.33 -5.29
CA LYS A 166 14.74 8.53 -4.10
C LYS A 166 14.11 7.19 -4.46
N GLY A 167 14.38 6.17 -3.65
CA GLY A 167 13.88 4.81 -3.87
C GLY A 167 14.78 3.91 -4.68
N LYS A 168 15.84 4.46 -5.27
CA LYS A 168 16.66 3.76 -6.26
C LYS A 168 17.21 2.42 -5.74
N ASN A 169 17.83 2.43 -4.57
CA ASN A 169 18.46 1.22 -4.03
C ASN A 169 17.42 0.20 -3.52
N LEU A 170 16.29 0.67 -2.98
CA LEU A 170 15.18 -0.21 -2.59
C LEU A 170 14.58 -0.91 -3.83
N LEU A 171 14.29 -0.17 -4.90
CA LEU A 171 13.81 -0.75 -6.16
C LEU A 171 14.82 -1.72 -6.76
N ALA A 172 16.11 -1.41 -6.67
CA ALA A 172 17.18 -2.30 -7.11
C ALA A 172 17.23 -3.60 -6.29
N ALA A 173 16.99 -3.54 -4.97
CA ALA A 173 16.87 -4.74 -4.15
C ALA A 173 15.69 -5.62 -4.59
N ILE A 174 14.56 -5.02 -4.99
CA ILE A 174 13.43 -5.76 -5.57
C ILE A 174 13.79 -6.38 -6.93
N ASN A 175 14.52 -5.66 -7.78
CA ASN A 175 15.00 -6.18 -9.05
C ASN A 175 15.94 -7.38 -8.86
N TYR A 176 16.81 -7.33 -7.85
CA TYR A 176 17.66 -8.46 -7.48
C TYR A 176 16.82 -9.70 -7.14
N LEU A 177 15.81 -9.57 -6.26
CA LEU A 177 14.92 -10.69 -5.94
C LEU A 177 14.23 -11.24 -7.19
N ALA A 178 13.78 -10.37 -8.10
CA ALA A 178 13.18 -10.78 -9.37
C ALA A 178 14.17 -11.51 -10.29
N SER A 179 15.44 -11.08 -10.32
CA SER A 179 16.51 -11.71 -11.10
C SER A 179 16.85 -13.12 -10.61
N GLU A 180 16.66 -13.36 -9.30
CA GLU A 180 16.78 -14.66 -8.65
C GLU A 180 15.49 -15.51 -8.77
N ALA A 181 14.53 -15.08 -9.60
CA ALA A 181 13.23 -15.71 -9.83
C ALA A 181 12.37 -15.89 -8.57
N LEU A 182 12.60 -15.06 -7.55
CA LEU A 182 11.77 -15.03 -6.33
C LEU A 182 10.46 -14.29 -6.60
N ASN A 183 9.38 -14.75 -5.96
CA ASN A 183 8.02 -14.28 -6.23
C ASN A 183 7.25 -13.79 -4.99
N VAL A 184 7.92 -13.81 -3.84
CA VAL A 184 7.41 -13.30 -2.58
C VAL A 184 8.58 -12.76 -1.76
N PHE A 185 8.30 -11.78 -0.92
CA PHE A 185 9.15 -11.34 0.17
C PHE A 185 8.25 -10.87 1.30
N SER A 186 8.70 -11.02 2.55
CA SER A 186 7.98 -10.51 3.72
C SER A 186 8.60 -9.19 4.20
N PHE A 187 7.77 -8.36 4.82
CA PHE A 187 8.18 -7.16 5.51
C PHE A 187 7.13 -6.79 6.56
N LEU A 188 7.55 -6.08 7.60
CA LEU A 188 6.66 -5.53 8.61
C LEU A 188 6.16 -4.16 8.17
N THR A 189 4.92 -3.85 8.52
CA THR A 189 4.31 -2.51 8.36
C THR A 189 4.18 -1.77 9.68
N PHE A 190 4.53 -2.42 10.79
CA PHE A 190 4.50 -1.85 12.14
C PHE A 190 5.37 -2.70 13.07
N ASN A 191 6.33 -2.10 13.76
CA ASN A 191 7.24 -2.81 14.68
C ASN A 191 7.79 -1.95 15.85
N VAL A 192 7.09 -0.89 16.27
CA VAL A 192 7.56 0.06 17.31
C VAL A 192 8.00 -0.62 18.61
N ASP A 193 7.29 -1.66 19.05
CA ASP A 193 7.64 -2.46 20.25
C ASP A 193 8.46 -3.72 19.94
N GLY A 194 8.96 -3.83 18.70
CA GLY A 194 9.79 -4.92 18.22
C GLY A 194 11.28 -4.71 18.49
N ASP A 195 12.10 -5.51 17.81
CA ASP A 195 13.55 -5.47 17.85
C ASP A 195 14.17 -4.44 16.88
N ASP A 196 13.46 -4.05 15.81
CA ASP A 196 13.90 -2.99 14.90
C ASP A 196 13.37 -1.58 15.26
N ARG A 197 12.08 -1.44 15.56
CA ARG A 197 11.45 -0.18 16.02
C ARG A 197 11.45 1.00 15.03
N ASN A 198 11.77 0.81 13.76
CA ASN A 198 11.86 1.89 12.76
C ASN A 198 10.68 1.95 11.78
N ILE A 199 9.69 1.05 11.90
CA ILE A 199 8.59 0.93 10.95
C ILE A 199 7.26 1.15 11.64
N PHE A 200 6.55 2.18 11.18
CA PHE A 200 5.19 2.49 11.61
C PHE A 200 4.49 3.38 10.57
N PRO A 201 3.15 3.29 10.45
CA PRO A 201 2.40 4.02 9.43
C PRO A 201 1.97 5.43 9.87
N HIS A 202 2.50 5.95 10.98
CA HIS A 202 2.05 7.20 11.60
C HIS A 202 3.15 8.26 11.58
N LEU A 203 2.76 9.54 11.58
CA LEU A 203 3.69 10.63 11.82
C LEU A 203 4.11 10.68 13.29
N LEU A 204 5.39 11.00 13.53
CA LEU A 204 5.89 11.25 14.87
C LEU A 204 5.26 12.53 15.44
N LYS A 205 4.94 12.51 16.74
CA LYS A 205 4.48 13.69 17.51
C LYS A 205 5.62 14.45 18.16
N VAL A 206 6.81 13.88 18.11
CA VAL A 206 8.07 14.37 18.69
C VAL A 206 9.13 14.39 17.59
N PRO A 207 10.22 15.16 17.74
CA PRO A 207 11.34 15.08 16.81
C PRO A 207 11.92 13.66 16.70
N ILE A 208 12.55 13.34 15.56
CA ILE A 208 13.17 12.02 15.31
C ILE A 208 14.17 11.67 16.40
N GLU A 209 14.98 12.64 16.85
CA GLU A 209 16.01 12.43 17.87
C GLU A 209 15.43 12.04 19.23
N GLU A 210 14.25 12.58 19.57
CA GLU A 210 13.54 12.23 20.81
C GLU A 210 12.97 10.81 20.72
N TYR A 211 12.39 10.45 19.57
CA TYR A 211 11.91 9.09 19.34
C TYR A 211 13.06 8.08 19.37
N GLU A 212 14.17 8.35 18.68
CA GLU A 212 15.33 7.46 18.64
C GLU A 212 15.97 7.28 20.02
N ALA A 213 16.02 8.34 20.84
CA ALA A 213 16.48 8.24 22.22
C ALA A 213 15.56 7.38 23.10
N TYR A 214 14.24 7.43 22.87
CA TYR A 214 13.27 6.56 23.53
C TYR A 214 13.37 5.11 23.06
N ALA A 215 13.58 4.90 21.75
CA ALA A 215 13.61 3.59 21.12
C ALA A 215 14.97 2.88 21.21
N ALA A 216 16.00 3.54 21.76
CA ALA A 216 17.33 2.97 21.96
C ALA A 216 17.40 1.88 23.06
#